data_AF-A0A6I7R7G2-F1
#
_entry.id   AF-A0A6I7R7G2-F1
#
_cell.length_a   1.000
_cell.length_b   1.000
_cell.length_c   1.000
_cell.angle_alpha   90.00
_cell.angle_beta   90.00
_cell.angle_gamma   90.00
#
_symmetry.space_group_name_H-M   'P 1'
#
loop_
_entity.id
_entity.type
_entity.pdbx_description
1 polymer ?
#
loop_
_entity_poly.entity_id
_entity_poly.type
_entity_poly.pdbx_seq_one_letter_code
_entity_poly.pdbx_strand_id
1 'polypeptide(L)'
;MFGLFVRISMVGQAGSGIGRMKDLMKESGLAEPEFHTDGMFTICLSRPISSGKSSGKSSGKSSGKTVEIILNAMETDPKITVKELQDKTGLSRRGVGTTSIN
;
A
#
# COMPACT_ATOMS: atom_id res chain seq x y z
N MET A 1 -3.01 17.19 -29.00
CA MET A 1 -2.33 16.12 -28.25
C MET A 1 -2.84 14.72 -28.59
N PHE A 2 -4.16 14.43 -28.54
CA PHE A 2 -4.68 13.07 -28.85
C PHE A 2 -4.32 12.54 -30.25
N GLY A 3 -4.31 13.41 -31.28
CA GLY A 3 -4.01 13.01 -32.66
C GLY A 3 -2.59 12.45 -32.89
N LEU A 4 -1.59 12.82 -32.07
CA LEU A 4 -0.25 12.24 -32.19
C LEU A 4 -0.27 10.78 -31.73
N PHE A 5 -0.89 10.51 -30.57
CA PHE A 5 -0.97 9.16 -30.00
C PHE A 5 -1.71 8.17 -30.90
N VAL A 6 -2.72 8.63 -31.66
CA VAL A 6 -3.39 7.81 -32.68
C VAL A 6 -2.46 7.52 -33.87
N ARG A 7 -1.69 8.52 -34.33
CA ARG A 7 -0.76 8.36 -35.47
C ARG A 7 0.39 7.40 -35.18
N ILE A 8 0.86 7.36 -33.93
CA ILE A 8 1.89 6.38 -33.50
C ILE A 8 1.28 5.09 -32.96
N SER A 9 -0.03 4.87 -33.11
CA SER A 9 -0.74 3.67 -32.65
C SER A 9 -0.59 3.36 -31.15
N MET A 10 -0.42 4.40 -30.33
CA MET A 10 -0.26 4.28 -28.88
C MET A 10 -1.59 4.23 -28.13
N VAL A 11 -2.67 4.76 -28.72
CA VAL A 11 -4.01 4.73 -28.13
C VAL A 11 -5.00 4.09 -29.11
N GLY A 12 -5.91 3.29 -28.56
CA GLY A 12 -7.03 2.73 -29.31
C GLY A 12 -8.14 3.75 -29.55
N GLN A 13 -9.27 3.26 -30.04
CA GLN A 13 -10.48 4.06 -30.19
C GLN A 13 -10.86 4.69 -28.84
N ALA A 14 -11.26 5.98 -28.87
CA ALA A 14 -11.66 6.70 -27.69
C ALA A 14 -12.77 5.94 -26.93
N GLY A 15 -12.65 5.84 -25.61
CA GLY A 15 -13.60 5.12 -24.75
C GLY A 15 -13.35 3.61 -24.62
N SER A 16 -12.56 2.98 -25.49
CA SER A 16 -12.27 1.53 -25.41
C SER A 16 -11.34 1.16 -24.24
N GLY A 17 -10.51 2.10 -23.77
CA GLY A 17 -9.46 1.83 -22.78
C GLY A 17 -9.97 1.35 -21.42
N ILE A 18 -11.14 1.81 -20.96
CA ILE A 18 -11.67 1.47 -19.64
C ILE A 18 -12.15 0.01 -19.60
N GLY A 19 -12.93 -0.41 -20.60
CA GLY A 19 -13.41 -1.80 -20.71
C GLY A 19 -12.24 -2.77 -20.79
N ARG A 20 -11.28 -2.49 -21.67
CA ARG A 20 -10.07 -3.31 -21.85
C ARG A 20 -9.27 -3.50 -20.56
N MET A 21 -9.21 -2.47 -19.72
CA MET A 21 -8.49 -2.54 -18.44
C MET A 21 -9.18 -3.48 -17.45
N LYS A 22 -10.51 -3.44 -17.38
CA LYS A 22 -11.30 -4.36 -16.56
C LYS A 22 -11.15 -5.80 -17.05
N ASP A 23 -11.22 -6.02 -18.36
CA ASP A 23 -11.08 -7.35 -18.97
C ASP A 23 -9.72 -7.97 -18.66
N LEU A 24 -8.64 -7.21 -18.81
CA LEU A 24 -7.27 -7.68 -18.51
C LEU A 24 -7.05 -7.96 -17.01
N MET A 25 -7.64 -7.16 -16.11
CA MET A 25 -7.56 -7.40 -14.67
C MET A 25 -8.31 -8.67 -14.28
N LYS A 26 -9.48 -8.90 -14.89
CA LYS A 26 -10.26 -10.11 -14.68
C LYS A 26 -9.56 -11.36 -15.24
N GLU A 27 -9.01 -11.27 -16.44
CA GLU A 27 -8.26 -12.38 -17.07
C GLU A 27 -7.02 -12.77 -16.26
N SER A 28 -6.35 -11.79 -15.65
CA SER A 28 -5.19 -12.01 -14.79
C SER A 28 -5.53 -12.41 -13.35
N GLY A 29 -6.81 -12.50 -12.99
CA GLY A 29 -7.25 -12.83 -11.63
C GLY A 29 -6.90 -11.76 -10.58
N LEU A 30 -6.69 -10.52 -11.02
CA LEU A 30 -6.41 -9.37 -10.16
C LEU A 30 -7.70 -8.69 -9.70
N ALA A 31 -7.58 -7.84 -8.68
CA ALA A 31 -8.68 -7.01 -8.22
C ALA A 31 -9.12 -6.02 -9.32
N GLU A 32 -10.42 -5.75 -9.40
CA GLU A 32 -10.95 -4.79 -10.37
C GLU A 32 -10.41 -3.38 -10.11
N PRO A 33 -10.12 -2.60 -11.17
CA PRO A 33 -9.65 -1.23 -11.04
C PRO A 33 -10.78 -0.30 -10.57
N GLU A 34 -10.48 0.57 -9.62
CA GLU A 34 -11.40 1.60 -9.13
C GLU A 34 -11.21 2.90 -9.92
N PHE A 35 -12.33 3.51 -10.35
CA PHE A 35 -12.33 4.72 -11.15
C PHE A 35 -12.97 5.86 -10.36
N HIS A 36 -12.20 6.89 -10.06
CA HIS A 36 -12.69 8.10 -9.41
C HIS A 36 -12.73 9.24 -10.42
N THR A 37 -13.88 9.89 -10.50
CA THR A 37 -14.12 11.08 -11.34
C THR A 37 -14.30 12.34 -10.51
N ASP A 38 -14.16 12.25 -9.18
CA ASP A 38 -14.18 13.41 -8.31
C ASP A 38 -12.87 14.19 -8.48
N GLY A 39 -12.96 15.36 -9.11
CA GLY A 39 -11.80 16.16 -9.48
C GLY A 39 -11.05 15.59 -10.69
N MET A 40 -9.78 15.18 -10.50
CA MET A 40 -8.99 14.58 -11.57
C MET A 40 -9.36 13.11 -11.75
N PHE A 41 -9.55 12.72 -13.01
CA PHE A 41 -9.76 11.32 -13.36
C PHE A 41 -8.60 10.45 -12.84
N THR A 42 -8.91 9.60 -11.87
CA THR A 42 -7.94 8.80 -11.13
C THR A 42 -8.32 7.33 -11.21
N ILE A 43 -7.33 6.47 -11.42
CA ILE A 43 -7.51 5.03 -11.47
C ILE A 43 -6.65 4.40 -10.36
N CYS A 44 -7.28 3.62 -9.48
CA CYS A 44 -6.59 2.87 -8.43
C CYS A 44 -6.51 1.39 -8.80
N LEU A 45 -5.29 0.84 -8.81
CA LEU A 45 -5.03 -0.57 -9.10
C LEU A 45 -4.37 -1.23 -7.88
N SER A 46 -5.07 -2.19 -7.30
CA SER A 46 -4.62 -2.91 -6.12
C SER A 46 -3.81 -4.14 -6.51
N ARG A 47 -2.56 -4.21 -6.04
CA ARG A 47 -1.70 -5.38 -6.23
C ARG A 47 -1.95 -6.40 -5.10
N PRO A 48 -2.15 -7.69 -5.41
CA PRO A 48 -2.16 -8.73 -4.38
C PRO A 48 -0.80 -8.75 -3.68
N ILE A 49 -0.80 -8.78 -2.34
CA ILE A 49 0.43 -8.87 -1.54
C ILE A 49 0.93 -10.32 -1.68
N SER A 50 1.64 -10.63 -2.76
CA SER A 50 2.49 -11.81 -2.77
C SER A 50 3.73 -11.47 -1.96
N SER A 51 4.12 -12.34 -1.05
CA SER A 51 5.34 -12.25 -0.22
C SER A 51 6.65 -12.33 -1.03
N GLY A 52 6.61 -12.05 -2.33
CA GLY A 52 7.74 -11.98 -3.24
C GLY A 52 8.16 -10.54 -3.49
N LYS A 53 9.29 -10.15 -2.90
CA LYS A 53 10.04 -8.90 -3.12
C LYS A 53 9.82 -8.29 -4.51
N SER A 54 9.06 -7.20 -4.59
CA SER A 54 9.26 -6.20 -5.63
C SER A 54 9.60 -4.87 -4.98
N SER A 55 10.86 -4.48 -5.14
CA SER A 55 11.43 -3.21 -4.75
C SER A 55 10.67 -2.04 -5.36
N GLY A 56 9.88 -1.36 -4.53
CA GLY A 56 9.34 -0.04 -4.81
C GLY A 56 9.29 0.73 -3.51
N LYS A 57 10.32 1.54 -3.24
CA LYS A 57 10.33 2.46 -2.11
C LYS A 57 9.14 3.41 -2.22
N SER A 58 8.07 3.16 -1.48
CA SER A 58 7.16 4.17 -0.99
C SER A 58 7.19 4.11 0.53
N SER A 59 8.22 4.74 1.08
CA SER A 59 8.33 5.08 2.49
C SER A 59 7.28 6.15 2.81
N GLY A 60 6.37 5.90 3.76
CA GLY A 60 5.60 7.01 4.30
C GLY A 60 4.47 6.74 5.29
N LYS A 61 3.86 5.55 5.37
CA LYS A 61 2.65 5.38 6.22
C LYS A 61 2.56 4.12 7.08
N SER A 62 3.64 3.36 7.23
CA SER A 62 3.65 2.18 8.11
C SER A 62 4.09 2.50 9.55
N SER A 63 4.55 3.71 9.87
CA SER A 63 5.06 4.05 11.20
C SER A 63 3.97 4.41 12.21
N GLY A 64 2.79 4.89 11.77
CA GLY A 64 1.74 5.36 12.68
C GLY A 64 1.08 4.25 13.50
N LYS A 65 0.70 3.14 12.84
CA LYS A 65 -0.01 2.03 13.48
C LYS A 65 0.84 1.30 14.53
N THR A 66 2.16 1.28 14.31
CA THR A 66 3.12 0.68 15.24
C THR A 66 3.24 1.49 16.53
N VAL A 67 3.28 2.82 16.43
CA VAL A 67 3.40 3.70 17.61
C VAL A 67 2.14 3.61 18.47
N GLU A 68 0.96 3.55 17.87
CA GLU A 68 -0.32 3.45 18.59
C GLU A 68 -0.46 2.14 19.39
N ILE A 69 -0.02 1.01 18.82
CA ILE A 69 -0.01 -0.28 19.53
C ILE A 69 0.99 -0.26 20.70
N ILE A 70 2.16 0.36 20.51
CA ILE A 70 3.18 0.47 21.56
C ILE A 70 2.67 1.36 22.71
N LEU A 71 2.02 2.49 22.41
CA LEU A 71 1.45 3.38 23.41
C LEU A 71 0.36 2.69 24.24
N ASN A 72 -0.59 1.99 23.60
CA ASN A 72 -1.62 1.23 24.33
C ASN A 72 -1.03 0.09 25.19
N ALA A 73 0.06 -0.53 24.74
CA ALA A 73 0.76 -1.56 25.53
C ALA A 73 1.48 -0.98 26.76
N MET A 74 1.97 0.26 26.68
CA MET A 74 2.58 0.98 27.82
C MET A 74 1.55 1.48 28.82
N GLU A 75 0.36 1.90 28.37
CA GLU A 75 -0.73 2.33 29.25
C GLU A 75 -1.30 1.17 30.09
N THR A 76 -1.35 -0.02 29.52
CA THR A 76 -1.89 -1.21 30.18
C THR A 76 -0.90 -1.87 31.13
N ASP A 77 0.41 -1.76 30.88
CA ASP A 77 1.46 -2.27 31.75
C ASP A 77 2.72 -1.38 31.71
N PRO A 78 2.89 -0.47 32.70
CA PRO A 78 4.02 0.46 32.73
C PRO A 78 5.37 -0.22 33.02
N LYS A 79 5.42 -1.53 33.29
CA LYS A 79 6.66 -2.30 33.47
C LYS A 79 6.98 -3.25 32.31
N ILE A 80 6.24 -3.15 31.21
CA ILE A 80 6.42 -4.05 30.07
C ILE A 80 7.85 -4.01 29.54
N THR A 81 8.49 -5.18 29.47
CA THR A 81 9.88 -5.30 29.03
C THR A 81 9.95 -5.34 27.50
N VAL A 82 11.07 -4.87 26.92
CA VAL A 82 11.29 -4.86 25.46
C VAL A 82 11.04 -6.22 24.79
N LYS A 83 11.29 -7.34 25.48
CA LYS A 83 10.98 -8.69 24.99
C LYS A 83 9.47 -8.94 24.90
N GLU A 84 8.72 -8.56 25.93
CA GLU A 84 7.27 -8.74 26.00
C GLU A 84 6.55 -7.84 24.98
N LEU A 85 7.09 -6.65 24.69
CA LEU A 85 6.61 -5.81 23.60
C LEU A 85 6.82 -6.46 22.23
N GLN A 86 7.92 -7.16 22.01
CA GLN A 86 8.16 -7.86 20.74
C GLN A 86 7.18 -9.00 20.54
N ASP A 87 6.95 -9.79 21.59
CA ASP A 87 6.03 -10.92 21.55
C ASP A 87 4.58 -10.46 21.31
N LYS A 88 4.15 -9.35 21.93
CA LYS A 88 2.79 -8.80 21.75
C LYS A 88 2.59 -8.09 20.40
N THR A 89 3.62 -7.42 19.87
CA THR A 89 3.47 -6.57 18.68
C THR A 89 3.92 -7.25 17.38
N GLY A 90 4.66 -8.36 17.47
CA GLY A 90 5.28 -9.02 16.31
C GLY A 90 6.39 -8.17 15.67
N LEU A 91 6.88 -7.13 16.35
CA LEU A 91 7.90 -6.22 15.85
C LEU A 91 9.31 -6.68 16.24
N SER A 92 10.27 -6.42 15.36
CA SER A 92 11.69 -6.69 15.64
C SER A 92 12.26 -5.73 16.70
N ARG A 93 13.37 -6.09 17.35
CA ARG A 93 14.17 -5.20 18.24
C ARG A 93 14.42 -3.81 17.65
N ARG A 94 14.57 -3.69 16.32
CA ARG A 94 14.70 -2.40 15.62
C ARG A 94 13.39 -1.63 15.44
N GLY A 95 12.25 -2.32 15.39
CA GLY A 95 10.92 -1.74 15.22
C GLY A 95 10.31 -1.19 16.51
N VAL A 96 10.66 -1.78 17.66
CA VAL A 96 10.25 -1.27 18.98
C VAL A 96 11.10 -0.06 19.40
N GLY A 97 12.32 0.07 18.88
CA GLY A 97 13.27 1.08 19.30
C GLY A 97 13.84 0.76 20.68
N THR A 98 15.16 0.83 20.84
CA THR A 98 15.77 0.79 22.17
C THR A 98 15.56 2.15 22.82
N THR A 99 14.34 2.44 23.29
CA THR A 99 14.12 3.59 24.16
C THR A 99 14.65 3.21 25.54
N SER A 100 15.96 3.33 25.70
CA SER A 100 16.58 3.49 27.01
C SER A 100 16.20 4.89 27.49
N ILE A 101 15.10 4.97 28.21
CA ILE A 101 14.78 6.11 29.07
C ILE A 101 15.76 6.04 30.24
N ASN A 102 16.63 7.05 30.34
CA ASN A 102 17.38 7.39 31.55
C ASN A 102 16.45 8.16 32.47
#